data_AF-A0A846T7R6-F1
#
_entry.id   AF-A0A846T7R6-F1
#
_cell.length_a   1.000
_cell.length_b   1.000
_cell.length_c   1.000
_cell.angle_alpha   90.00
_cell.angle_beta   90.00
_cell.angle_gamma   90.00
#
_symmetry.space_group_name_H-M   'P 1'
#
loop_
_entity.id
_entity.type
_entity.pdbx_description
1 polymer ?
#
loop_
_entity_poly.entity_id
_entity_poly.type
_entity_poly.pdbx_seq_one_letter_code
_entity_poly.pdbx_strand_id
1 'polypeptide(L)'
;MNWFDHLKSIFSVSKTEQKTSKQLDTEKVNITQDNQQDSIKGTAVCYEDYQSNYVAFDKWRCPSCEHQFEKEVTRKRKCPSCQNILLVRTHHQTKKKMILKEEQIAKLESEKEKYYKDKWIKDFFKRYGTTYEQEKANYSSGSPYPHDVAWGMLNRAAMENASRMQYGLYRNVRMDMGDLLKREGKTGRALLFYLEVCFLDINGATNTVNDPQLLKKYPPFQLDLAFIAPGILSYVETIMEELNMPLDKVKEEFIKHNRQIYEYNKLVPLPAERAWKTLESELKEREAEFNK
;
A
#
# COMPACT_ATOMS: atom_id res chain seq x y z
N MET A 1 27.33 6.77 -17.46
CA MET A 1 26.62 6.54 -16.19
C MET A 1 25.58 5.46 -16.47
N ASN A 2 25.69 4.27 -15.86
CA ASN A 2 24.75 3.20 -16.18
C ASN A 2 23.39 3.47 -15.51
N TRP A 3 22.33 2.82 -15.97
CA TRP A 3 20.98 3.00 -15.44
C TRP A 3 20.86 2.76 -13.91
N PHE A 4 21.65 1.85 -13.34
CA PHE A 4 21.72 1.65 -11.89
C PHE A 4 22.35 2.84 -11.15
N ASP A 5 23.34 3.51 -11.74
CA ASP A 5 23.92 4.72 -11.17
C ASP A 5 22.92 5.88 -11.19
N HIS A 6 22.06 5.93 -12.22
CA HIS A 6 20.98 6.91 -12.26
C HIS A 6 19.88 6.63 -11.24
N LEU A 7 19.44 5.38 -11.09
CA LEU A 7 18.52 4.98 -10.01
C LEU A 7 19.12 5.38 -8.65
N LYS A 8 20.39 5.08 -8.38
CA LYS A 8 21.07 5.54 -7.17
C LYS A 8 21.06 7.06 -7.01
N SER A 9 21.22 7.83 -8.10
CA SER A 9 21.22 9.30 -8.07
C SER A 9 19.84 9.91 -7.77
N ILE A 10 18.75 9.37 -8.31
CA ILE A 10 17.37 9.78 -7.98
C ILE A 10 17.09 9.55 -6.49
N PHE A 11 17.61 8.46 -5.93
CA PHE A 11 17.29 8.01 -4.57
C PHE A 11 18.34 8.42 -3.51
N SER A 12 19.38 9.18 -3.88
CA SER A 12 20.40 9.66 -2.93
C SER A 12 20.06 11.04 -2.38
N VAL A 13 19.59 11.10 -1.13
CA VAL A 13 19.93 12.24 -0.28
C VAL A 13 21.33 11.96 0.24
N SER A 14 22.24 12.89 -0.06
CA SER A 14 23.68 12.92 0.20
C SER A 14 24.18 11.97 1.30
N LYS A 15 25.12 11.08 0.94
CA LYS A 15 26.21 10.70 1.84
C LYS A 15 27.40 10.18 1.04
N THR A 16 28.51 10.86 1.26
CA THR A 16 29.86 10.54 0.81
C THR A 16 30.31 9.19 1.40
N GLU A 17 31.08 8.50 0.58
CA GLU A 17 32.03 7.43 0.90
C GLU A 17 31.51 5.99 1.10
N GLN A 18 31.84 5.20 0.07
CA GLN A 18 31.85 3.74 0.02
C GLN A 18 32.93 3.15 0.93
N LYS A 19 32.69 1.93 1.44
CA LYS A 19 33.72 0.88 1.53
C LYS A 19 33.13 -0.54 1.55
N THR A 20 33.38 -1.21 0.42
CA THR A 20 33.69 -2.63 0.14
C THR A 20 33.46 -3.79 1.13
N SER A 21 33.14 -4.92 0.48
CA SER A 21 33.39 -6.34 0.84
C SER A 21 32.26 -7.00 1.66
N LYS A 22 31.86 -8.26 1.44
CA LYS A 22 32.56 -9.46 0.94
C LYS A 22 31.52 -10.52 0.52
N GLN A 23 31.98 -11.46 -0.31
CA GLN A 23 31.32 -12.72 -0.70
C GLN A 23 30.76 -13.49 0.51
N LEU A 24 29.64 -14.19 0.31
CA LEU A 24 29.37 -15.43 1.03
C LEU A 24 28.55 -16.38 0.17
N ASP A 25 28.97 -17.63 0.26
CA ASP A 25 28.71 -18.75 -0.60
C ASP A 25 27.30 -19.33 -0.47
N THR A 26 26.94 -20.05 -1.53
CA THR A 26 25.85 -21.00 -1.66
C THR A 26 25.87 -22.07 -0.56
N GLU A 27 24.78 -22.20 0.18
CA GLU A 27 24.40 -23.46 0.82
C GLU A 27 22.91 -23.77 0.58
N LYS A 28 22.68 -24.94 0.00
CA LYS A 28 21.38 -25.55 -0.24
C LYS A 28 20.81 -26.02 1.10
N VAL A 29 19.60 -25.58 1.45
CA VAL A 29 18.86 -26.17 2.57
C VAL A 29 17.63 -26.88 2.03
N ASN A 30 17.62 -28.19 2.25
CA ASN A 30 16.54 -29.11 1.97
C ASN A 30 15.27 -28.73 2.75
N ILE A 31 14.14 -28.68 2.04
CA ILE A 31 12.82 -28.47 2.62
C ILE A 31 12.31 -29.82 3.12
N THR A 32 12.38 -30.04 4.43
CA THR A 32 11.55 -31.04 5.11
C THR A 32 10.25 -30.38 5.54
N GLN A 33 9.13 -30.95 5.08
CA GLN A 33 7.78 -30.59 5.50
C GLN A 33 7.59 -31.02 6.95
N ASP A 34 7.37 -30.07 7.85
CA ASP A 34 6.79 -30.35 9.15
C ASP A 34 5.58 -29.45 9.39
N ASN A 35 4.43 -30.13 9.51
CA ASN A 35 3.19 -29.62 10.03
C ASN A 35 3.37 -29.29 11.51
N GLN A 36 3.40 -28.01 11.88
CA GLN A 36 3.09 -27.62 13.25
C GLN A 36 2.13 -26.43 13.31
N GLN A 37 1.10 -26.71 14.08
CA GLN A 37 -0.13 -26.01 14.30
C GLN A 37 0.13 -25.00 15.43
N ASP A 38 0.69 -23.84 15.09
CA ASP A 38 1.07 -22.87 16.10
C ASP A 38 -0.07 -21.92 16.48
N SER A 39 -0.47 -22.12 17.74
CA SER A 39 -1.40 -21.35 18.54
C SER A 39 -1.17 -19.84 18.45
N ILE A 40 -2.23 -19.11 18.13
CA ILE A 40 -2.29 -17.65 18.16
C ILE A 40 -2.24 -17.20 19.63
N LYS A 41 -1.03 -17.01 20.17
CA LYS A 41 -0.80 -16.24 21.40
C LYS A 41 -0.55 -14.78 21.04
N GLY A 42 -1.62 -14.09 20.67
CA GLY A 42 -1.64 -12.64 20.57
C GLY A 42 -3.04 -12.14 20.89
N THR A 43 -3.15 -11.11 21.74
CA THR A 43 -4.37 -10.31 22.04
C THR A 43 -5.38 -10.81 23.09
N ALA A 44 -4.94 -11.19 24.30
CA ALA A 44 -5.87 -11.36 25.43
C ALA A 44 -6.37 -10.00 26.01
N VAL A 45 -5.57 -8.94 25.91
CA VAL A 45 -5.77 -7.69 26.68
C VAL A 45 -6.99 -6.85 26.24
N CYS A 46 -7.52 -7.05 25.02
CA CYS A 46 -8.63 -6.23 24.50
C CYS A 46 -10.02 -6.86 24.74
N TYR A 47 -10.08 -8.15 25.08
CA TYR A 47 -11.35 -8.87 25.21
C TYR A 47 -12.08 -8.53 26.52
N GLU A 48 -11.32 -8.35 27.59
CA GLU A 48 -11.81 -8.17 28.96
C GLU A 48 -12.56 -6.83 29.12
N ASP A 49 -12.02 -5.75 28.56
CA ASP A 49 -12.59 -4.39 28.61
C ASP A 49 -14.01 -4.27 28.04
N TYR A 50 -14.38 -5.13 27.09
CA TYR A 50 -15.67 -5.10 26.39
C TYR A 50 -16.55 -6.31 26.68
N GLN A 51 -16.11 -7.22 27.56
CA GLN A 51 -16.80 -8.47 27.84
C GLN A 51 -18.25 -8.26 28.31
N SER A 52 -18.47 -7.28 29.19
CA SER A 52 -19.81 -6.90 29.65
C SER A 52 -20.69 -6.38 28.50
N ASN A 53 -20.10 -5.67 27.53
CA ASN A 53 -20.80 -5.11 26.38
C ASN A 53 -21.16 -6.18 25.33
N TYR A 54 -20.32 -7.21 25.17
CA TYR A 54 -20.65 -8.40 24.36
C TYR A 54 -21.81 -9.18 24.99
N VAL A 55 -21.71 -9.48 26.28
CA VAL A 55 -22.76 -10.21 27.02
C VAL A 55 -24.06 -9.42 27.02
N ALA A 56 -24.00 -8.10 27.16
CA ALA A 56 -25.16 -7.21 27.06
C ALA A 56 -25.81 -7.29 25.66
N PHE A 57 -25.01 -7.35 24.60
CA PHE A 57 -25.53 -7.54 23.25
C PHE A 57 -26.17 -8.92 23.08
N ASP A 58 -25.48 -10.01 23.44
CA ASP A 58 -25.96 -11.38 23.24
C ASP A 58 -27.23 -11.67 24.05
N LYS A 59 -27.33 -11.09 25.26
CA LYS A 59 -28.49 -11.27 26.15
C LYS A 59 -29.57 -10.21 25.98
N TRP A 60 -29.40 -9.25 25.07
CA TRP A 60 -30.28 -8.08 24.92
C TRP A 60 -30.53 -7.37 26.27
N ARG A 61 -29.46 -7.02 26.98
CA ARG A 61 -29.51 -6.31 28.25
C ARG A 61 -28.86 -4.94 28.14
N CYS A 62 -29.34 -3.99 28.94
CA CYS A 62 -28.68 -2.70 29.07
C CYS A 62 -27.37 -2.86 29.86
N PRO A 63 -26.21 -2.41 29.34
CA PRO A 63 -24.94 -2.52 30.06
C PRO A 63 -24.85 -1.62 31.31
N SER A 64 -25.73 -0.62 31.46
CA SER A 64 -25.73 0.29 32.61
C SER A 64 -26.63 -0.15 33.77
N CYS A 65 -27.76 -0.78 33.48
CA CYS A 65 -28.82 -1.05 34.47
C CYS A 65 -29.44 -2.45 34.34
N GLU A 66 -28.86 -3.29 33.48
CA GLU A 66 -29.26 -4.68 33.23
C GLU A 66 -30.70 -4.91 32.73
N HIS A 67 -31.45 -3.85 32.45
CA HIS A 67 -32.80 -3.95 31.87
C HIS A 67 -32.81 -4.85 30.63
N GLN A 68 -33.66 -5.88 30.66
CA GLN A 68 -33.84 -6.86 29.60
C GLN A 68 -34.77 -6.29 28.51
N PHE A 69 -34.30 -6.23 27.26
CA PHE A 69 -35.11 -5.80 26.14
C PHE A 69 -35.95 -6.95 25.59
N GLU A 70 -37.20 -6.65 25.22
CA GLU A 70 -38.11 -7.61 24.57
C GLU A 70 -37.69 -7.97 23.14
N LYS A 71 -36.97 -7.05 22.48
CA LYS A 71 -36.49 -7.20 21.09
C LYS A 71 -35.03 -6.83 21.01
N GLU A 72 -34.34 -7.45 20.05
CA GLU A 72 -32.94 -7.18 19.76
C GLU A 72 -32.66 -5.69 19.58
N VAL A 73 -31.57 -5.24 20.19
CA VAL A 73 -31.05 -3.89 20.00
C VAL A 73 -30.20 -3.90 18.73
N THR A 74 -30.78 -3.50 17.60
CA THR A 74 -30.09 -3.45 16.29
C THR A 74 -29.65 -2.05 15.88
N ARG A 75 -30.23 -1.00 16.48
CA ARG A 75 -30.04 0.42 16.14
C ARG A 75 -29.98 1.31 17.37
N LYS A 76 -29.54 2.56 17.20
CA LYS A 76 -29.46 3.57 18.27
C LYS A 76 -30.81 3.69 18.98
N ARG A 77 -30.84 3.55 20.31
CA ARG A 77 -32.07 3.72 21.12
C ARG A 77 -31.75 4.12 22.56
N LYS A 78 -32.74 4.67 23.27
CA LYS A 78 -32.65 4.87 24.73
C LYS A 78 -33.11 3.62 25.48
N CYS A 79 -32.50 3.36 26.63
CA CYS A 79 -32.98 2.35 27.57
C CYS A 79 -34.25 2.86 28.29
N PRO A 80 -35.36 2.09 28.35
CA PRO A 80 -36.57 2.51 29.07
C PRO A 80 -36.34 2.73 30.57
N SER A 81 -35.44 1.96 31.19
CA SER A 81 -35.17 2.01 32.63
C SER A 81 -34.25 3.17 33.01
N CYS A 82 -33.04 3.24 32.44
CA CYS A 82 -32.04 4.24 32.82
C CYS A 82 -31.88 5.41 31.85
N GLN A 83 -32.65 5.46 30.76
CA GLN A 83 -32.62 6.52 29.73
C GLN A 83 -31.29 6.72 28.99
N ASN A 84 -30.25 5.94 29.30
CA ASN A 84 -28.98 5.96 28.58
C ASN A 84 -29.17 5.64 27.09
N ILE A 85 -28.42 6.37 26.26
CA ILE A 85 -28.34 6.14 24.82
C ILE A 85 -27.43 4.94 24.56
N LEU A 86 -27.98 3.94 23.89
CA LEU A 86 -27.31 2.70 23.53
C LEU A 86 -27.05 2.66 22.03
N LEU A 87 -25.85 2.23 21.67
CA LEU A 87 -25.36 2.13 20.30
C LEU A 87 -24.79 0.75 20.05
N VAL A 88 -25.17 0.16 18.92
CA VAL A 88 -24.60 -1.11 18.46
C VAL A 88 -23.36 -0.82 17.64
N ARG A 89 -22.24 -1.45 17.99
CA ARG A 89 -20.98 -1.39 17.25
C ARG A 89 -20.36 -2.76 17.10
N THR A 90 -19.49 -2.90 16.11
CA THR A 90 -18.70 -4.11 15.90
C THR A 90 -17.27 -3.85 16.38
N HIS A 91 -16.75 -4.72 17.23
CA HIS A 91 -15.42 -4.57 17.77
C HIS A 91 -14.34 -4.79 16.70
N HIS A 92 -13.33 -3.92 16.68
CA HIS A 92 -12.40 -3.80 15.57
C HIS A 92 -11.44 -5.01 15.43
N GLN A 93 -11.10 -5.69 16.53
CA GLN A 93 -10.24 -6.88 16.53
C GLN A 93 -11.04 -8.17 16.39
N THR A 94 -12.02 -8.37 17.29
CA THR A 94 -12.77 -9.63 17.44
C THR A 94 -13.95 -9.77 16.49
N LYS A 95 -14.37 -8.67 15.84
CA LYS A 95 -15.54 -8.59 14.93
C LYS A 95 -16.88 -8.96 15.59
N LYS A 96 -16.94 -9.06 16.92
CA LYS A 96 -18.19 -9.28 17.67
C LYS A 96 -19.00 -7.99 17.78
N LYS A 97 -20.34 -8.10 17.76
CA LYS A 97 -21.25 -6.98 18.04
C LYS A 97 -21.30 -6.72 19.55
N MET A 98 -21.48 -5.46 19.93
CA MET A 98 -21.54 -5.01 21.32
C MET A 98 -22.47 -3.80 21.47
N ILE A 99 -23.04 -3.64 22.66
CA ILE A 99 -23.80 -2.45 23.05
C ILE A 99 -22.87 -1.50 23.79
N LEU A 100 -22.74 -0.27 23.31
CA LEU A 100 -21.94 0.78 23.92
C LEU A 100 -22.80 1.97 24.34
N LYS A 101 -22.35 2.66 25.37
CA LYS A 101 -22.81 4.00 25.72
C LYS A 101 -22.11 5.05 24.85
N GLU A 102 -22.70 6.24 24.80
CA GLU A 102 -22.15 7.35 24.03
C GLU A 102 -20.72 7.76 24.47
N GLU A 103 -20.46 7.73 25.78
CA GLU A 103 -19.13 8.01 26.37
C GLU A 103 -18.04 7.01 25.94
N GLN A 104 -18.41 5.78 25.61
CA GLN A 104 -17.46 4.72 25.25
C GLN A 104 -17.07 4.75 23.76
N ILE A 105 -17.77 5.52 22.93
CA ILE A 105 -17.50 5.59 21.49
C ILE A 105 -16.09 6.17 21.23
N ALA A 106 -15.75 7.25 21.92
CA ALA A 106 -14.47 7.93 21.71
C ALA A 106 -13.28 7.00 22.00
N LYS A 107 -13.38 6.22 23.10
CA LYS A 107 -12.38 5.18 23.43
C LYS A 107 -12.29 4.12 22.32
N LEU A 108 -13.43 3.58 21.87
CA LEU A 108 -13.44 2.55 20.81
C LEU A 108 -12.83 3.06 19.49
N GLU A 109 -13.20 4.27 19.05
CA GLU A 109 -12.68 4.82 17.79
C GLU A 109 -11.17 5.08 17.87
N SER A 110 -10.67 5.58 19.01
CA SER A 110 -9.23 5.75 19.23
C SER A 110 -8.46 4.42 19.22
N GLU A 111 -8.98 3.38 19.90
CA GLU A 111 -8.40 2.04 19.88
C GLU A 111 -8.41 1.41 18.49
N LYS A 112 -9.53 1.59 17.77
CA LYS A 112 -9.70 1.13 16.39
C LYS A 112 -8.68 1.79 15.46
N GLU A 113 -8.48 3.09 15.57
CA GLU A 113 -7.48 3.82 14.78
C GLU A 113 -6.08 3.29 15.05
N LYS A 114 -5.69 3.14 16.32
CA LYS A 114 -4.40 2.57 16.70
C LYS A 114 -4.22 1.15 16.15
N TYR A 115 -5.22 0.29 16.33
CA TYR A 115 -5.17 -1.09 15.83
C TYR A 115 -4.96 -1.14 14.32
N TYR A 116 -5.69 -0.36 13.53
CA TYR A 116 -5.56 -0.38 12.08
C TYR A 116 -4.24 0.23 11.60
N LYS A 117 -3.69 1.21 12.32
CA LYS A 117 -2.35 1.74 12.08
C LYS A 117 -1.27 0.67 12.27
N ASP A 118 -1.31 -0.04 13.41
CA ASP A 118 -0.34 -1.10 13.72
C ASP A 118 -0.51 -2.32 12.80
N LYS A 119 -1.76 -2.67 12.49
CA LYS A 119 -2.10 -3.76 11.57
C LYS A 119 -1.58 -3.47 10.16
N TRP A 120 -1.74 -2.24 9.67
CA TRP A 120 -1.23 -1.86 8.36
C TRP A 120 0.28 -2.06 8.26
N ILE A 121 1.05 -1.64 9.27
CA ILE A 121 2.51 -1.85 9.30
C ILE A 121 2.83 -3.34 9.17
N LYS A 122 2.21 -4.18 10.01
CA LYS A 122 2.44 -5.63 10.01
C LYS A 122 2.08 -6.27 8.66
N ASP A 123 0.89 -5.97 8.15
CA ASP A 123 0.42 -6.52 6.88
C ASP A 123 1.29 -6.04 5.71
N PHE A 124 1.73 -4.77 5.74
CA PHE A 124 2.60 -4.19 4.72
C PHE A 124 3.93 -4.94 4.61
N PHE A 125 4.67 -5.10 5.71
CA PHE A 125 5.96 -5.82 5.69
C PHE A 125 5.77 -7.32 5.39
N LYS A 126 4.69 -7.94 5.88
CA LYS A 126 4.38 -9.35 5.61
C LYS A 126 4.19 -9.63 4.12
N ARG A 127 3.59 -8.71 3.34
CA ARG A 127 3.46 -8.86 1.87
C ARG A 127 4.81 -9.00 1.17
N TYR A 128 5.86 -8.42 1.74
CA TYR A 128 7.23 -8.49 1.24
C TYR A 128 8.04 -9.64 1.87
N GLY A 129 7.39 -10.52 2.62
CA GLY A 129 8.03 -11.68 3.24
C GLY A 129 8.95 -11.34 4.42
N THR A 130 8.77 -10.18 5.05
CA THR A 130 9.62 -9.66 6.14
C THR A 130 8.77 -9.10 7.29
N THR A 131 9.42 -8.62 8.36
CA THR A 131 8.77 -7.87 9.45
C THR A 131 9.36 -6.47 9.60
N TYR A 132 8.63 -5.59 10.27
CA TYR A 132 9.13 -4.24 10.58
C TYR A 132 10.44 -4.29 11.36
N GLU A 133 10.55 -5.19 12.34
CA GLU A 133 11.72 -5.34 13.19
C GLU A 133 12.95 -5.80 12.39
N GLN A 134 12.76 -6.74 11.46
CA GLN A 134 13.82 -7.21 10.56
C GLN A 134 14.30 -6.09 9.64
N GLU A 135 13.39 -5.38 8.98
CA GLU A 135 13.76 -4.26 8.10
C GLU A 135 14.38 -3.09 8.86
N LYS A 136 13.91 -2.81 10.08
CA LYS A 136 14.46 -1.76 10.93
C LYS A 136 15.89 -2.08 11.36
N ALA A 137 16.18 -3.32 11.70
CA ALA A 137 17.56 -3.74 12.04
C ALA A 137 18.52 -3.53 10.86
N ASN A 138 18.04 -3.69 9.63
CA ASN A 138 18.80 -3.49 8.39
C ASN A 138 18.83 -2.02 7.93
N TYR A 139 18.07 -1.12 8.56
CA TYR A 139 17.90 0.25 8.10
C TYR A 139 18.96 1.19 8.69
N SER A 140 19.93 1.56 7.86
CA SER A 140 21.18 2.23 8.27
C SER A 140 21.01 3.63 8.85
N SER A 141 19.89 4.30 8.60
CA SER A 141 19.65 5.66 9.11
C SER A 141 19.15 5.69 10.56
N GLY A 142 18.77 4.54 11.12
CA GLY A 142 18.25 4.45 12.49
C GLY A 142 16.88 5.12 12.70
N SER A 143 16.15 5.46 11.62
CA SER A 143 14.84 6.11 11.77
C SER A 143 13.89 5.24 12.62
N PRO A 144 13.24 5.81 13.64
CA PRO A 144 12.24 5.10 14.43
C PRO A 144 10.90 5.00 13.69
N TYR A 145 10.73 5.69 12.54
CA TYR A 145 9.45 5.80 11.85
C TYR A 145 9.24 4.64 10.87
N PRO A 146 8.14 3.88 11.00
CA PRO A 146 7.83 2.75 10.12
C PRO A 146 7.79 3.08 8.63
N HIS A 147 7.33 4.29 8.29
CA HIS A 147 7.28 4.73 6.89
C HIS A 147 8.66 4.90 6.26
N ASP A 148 9.66 5.40 7.00
CA ASP A 148 11.03 5.54 6.47
C ASP A 148 11.67 4.17 6.23
N VAL A 149 11.44 3.22 7.16
CA VAL A 149 11.89 1.84 7.01
C VAL A 149 11.22 1.17 5.81
N ALA A 150 9.90 1.33 5.67
CA ALA A 150 9.13 0.86 4.52
C ALA A 150 9.64 1.46 3.21
N TRP A 151 9.90 2.76 3.17
CA TRP A 151 10.47 3.44 2.01
C TRP A 151 11.84 2.88 1.64
N GLY A 152 12.71 2.65 2.62
CA GLY A 152 14.01 2.01 2.41
C GLY A 152 13.90 0.62 1.80
N MET A 153 12.97 -0.20 2.31
CA MET A 153 12.67 -1.54 1.79
C MET A 153 12.15 -1.47 0.35
N LEU A 154 11.16 -0.61 0.07
CA LEU A 154 10.59 -0.45 -1.27
C LEU A 154 11.65 0.00 -2.30
N ASN A 155 12.56 0.91 -1.93
CA ASN A 155 13.65 1.30 -2.83
C ASN A 155 14.55 0.11 -3.18
N ARG A 156 14.91 -0.73 -2.20
CA ARG A 156 15.68 -1.95 -2.44
C ARG A 156 14.93 -2.91 -3.35
N ALA A 157 13.67 -3.19 -3.05
CA ALA A 157 12.83 -4.09 -3.84
C ALA A 157 12.64 -3.59 -5.27
N ALA A 158 12.47 -2.27 -5.46
CA ALA A 158 12.41 -1.66 -6.78
C ALA A 158 13.71 -1.92 -7.54
N MET A 159 14.86 -1.56 -6.97
CA MET A 159 16.17 -1.77 -7.61
C MET A 159 16.44 -3.24 -7.94
N GLU A 160 16.10 -4.17 -7.05
CA GLU A 160 16.28 -5.60 -7.26
C GLU A 160 15.44 -6.10 -8.44
N ASN A 161 14.13 -5.77 -8.47
CA ASN A 161 13.25 -6.15 -9.57
C ASN A 161 13.72 -5.56 -10.90
N ALA A 162 14.09 -4.28 -10.90
CA ALA A 162 14.66 -3.61 -12.06
C ALA A 162 15.94 -4.31 -12.56
N SER A 163 16.83 -4.72 -11.64
CA SER A 163 18.08 -5.41 -11.97
C SER A 163 17.90 -6.79 -12.59
N ARG A 164 16.79 -7.44 -12.26
CA ARG A 164 16.44 -8.78 -12.73
C ARG A 164 15.52 -8.78 -13.94
N MET A 165 15.29 -7.61 -14.56
CA MET A 165 14.36 -7.45 -15.69
C MET A 165 12.90 -7.80 -15.34
N GLN A 166 12.52 -7.67 -14.07
CA GLN A 166 11.18 -7.93 -13.56
C GLN A 166 10.38 -6.61 -13.51
N TYR A 167 10.11 -6.01 -14.67
CA TYR A 167 9.48 -4.68 -14.73
C TYR A 167 8.00 -4.69 -14.34
N GLY A 168 7.31 -5.82 -14.49
CA GLY A 168 5.97 -6.04 -13.95
C GLY A 168 5.95 -6.01 -12.41
N LEU A 169 6.94 -6.60 -11.75
CA LEU A 169 7.09 -6.50 -10.30
C LEU A 169 7.63 -5.13 -9.87
N TYR A 170 8.53 -4.53 -10.65
CA TYR A 170 9.00 -3.17 -10.43
C TYR A 170 7.83 -2.19 -10.36
N ARG A 171 6.93 -2.19 -11.37
CA ARG A 171 5.76 -1.30 -11.37
C ARG A 171 4.84 -1.50 -10.17
N ASN A 172 4.74 -2.71 -9.62
CA ASN A 172 3.97 -2.97 -8.39
C ASN A 172 4.62 -2.29 -7.19
N VAL A 173 5.95 -2.36 -7.07
CA VAL A 173 6.68 -1.66 -6.01
C VAL A 173 6.53 -0.14 -6.15
N ARG A 174 6.56 0.40 -7.38
CA ARG A 174 6.31 1.84 -7.63
C ARG A 174 4.91 2.24 -7.19
N MET A 175 3.91 1.41 -7.45
CA MET A 175 2.56 1.61 -6.93
C MET A 175 2.52 1.63 -5.40
N ASP A 176 3.15 0.65 -4.73
CA ASP A 176 3.24 0.62 -3.26
C ASP A 176 3.96 1.86 -2.68
N MET A 177 4.94 2.42 -3.39
CA MET A 177 5.61 3.67 -3.01
C MET A 177 4.66 4.88 -3.11
N GLY A 178 3.82 4.93 -4.15
CA GLY A 178 2.76 5.92 -4.28
C GLY A 178 1.75 5.83 -3.13
N ASP A 179 1.28 4.61 -2.82
CA ASP A 179 0.35 4.35 -1.71
C ASP A 179 0.93 4.76 -0.34
N LEU A 180 2.23 4.49 -0.13
CA LEU A 180 2.91 4.88 1.09
C LEU A 180 2.94 6.41 1.26
N LEU A 181 3.28 7.15 0.19
CA LEU A 181 3.28 8.62 0.19
C LEU A 181 1.88 9.20 0.36
N LYS A 182 0.87 8.59 -0.25
CA LYS A 182 -0.52 9.00 -0.12
C LYS A 182 -0.99 8.87 1.34
N ARG A 183 -0.60 7.80 2.03
CA ARG A 183 -0.87 7.62 3.48
C ARG A 183 -0.17 8.65 4.36
N GLU A 184 0.98 9.16 3.93
CA GLU A 184 1.68 10.26 4.60
C GLU A 184 1.09 11.66 4.29
N GLY A 185 0.04 11.74 3.47
CA GLY A 185 -0.53 13.00 3.00
C GLY A 185 0.34 13.72 1.95
N LYS A 186 1.38 13.07 1.41
CA LYS A 186 2.25 13.61 0.36
C LYS A 186 1.62 13.40 -1.03
N THR A 187 0.37 13.85 -1.19
CA THR A 187 -0.51 13.59 -2.34
C THR A 187 0.14 13.91 -3.68
N GLY A 188 0.77 15.09 -3.82
CA GLY A 188 1.45 15.47 -5.08
C GLY A 188 2.60 14.53 -5.46
N ARG A 189 3.35 14.00 -4.48
CA ARG A 189 4.39 13.00 -4.76
C ARG A 189 3.80 11.64 -5.08
N ALA A 190 2.69 11.26 -4.44
CA ALA A 190 1.98 10.03 -4.75
C ALA A 190 1.48 10.01 -6.21
N LEU A 191 0.96 11.15 -6.71
CA LEU A 191 0.56 11.31 -8.11
C LEU A 191 1.68 10.91 -9.08
N LEU A 192 2.91 11.37 -8.84
CA LEU A 192 4.05 11.07 -9.71
C LEU A 192 4.31 9.57 -9.82
N PHE A 193 4.15 8.81 -8.74
CA PHE A 193 4.28 7.35 -8.76
C PHE A 193 3.15 6.67 -9.53
N TYR A 194 1.91 7.13 -9.39
CA TYR A 194 0.80 6.59 -10.18
C TYR A 194 0.93 6.92 -11.67
N LEU A 195 1.40 8.12 -12.01
CA LEU A 195 1.73 8.51 -13.38
C LEU A 195 2.89 7.68 -13.95
N GLU A 196 3.91 7.39 -13.14
CA GLU A 196 4.99 6.48 -13.52
C GLU A 196 4.50 5.06 -13.78
N VAL A 197 3.59 4.57 -12.94
CA VAL A 197 2.93 3.30 -13.14
C VAL A 197 2.16 3.27 -14.47
N CYS A 198 1.35 4.29 -14.77
CA CYS A 198 0.69 4.41 -16.08
C CYS A 198 1.71 4.40 -17.22
N PHE A 199 2.83 5.11 -17.08
CA PHE A 199 3.88 5.14 -18.09
C PHE A 199 4.47 3.75 -18.35
N LEU A 200 4.73 2.97 -17.30
CA LEU A 200 5.25 1.60 -17.42
C LEU A 200 4.21 0.66 -18.03
N ASP A 201 2.95 0.79 -17.63
CA ASP A 201 1.82 -0.02 -18.10
C ASP A 201 1.54 0.23 -19.60
N ILE A 202 1.60 1.49 -20.06
CA ILE A 202 1.50 1.89 -21.50
C ILE A 202 2.68 1.35 -22.32
N ASN A 203 3.85 1.22 -21.70
CA ASN A 203 5.02 0.63 -22.34
C ASN A 203 5.02 -0.91 -22.28
N GLY A 204 4.00 -1.52 -21.67
CA GLY A 204 3.86 -2.97 -21.59
C GLY A 204 4.91 -3.62 -20.70
N ALA A 205 5.16 -3.07 -19.52
CA ALA A 205 6.08 -3.64 -18.55
C ALA A 205 5.73 -5.11 -18.22
N THR A 206 6.69 -6.01 -18.42
CA THR A 206 6.55 -7.45 -18.15
C THR A 206 7.65 -7.97 -17.22
N ASN A 207 7.58 -9.26 -16.90
CA ASN A 207 8.58 -9.96 -16.10
C ASN A 207 9.36 -10.93 -16.98
N THR A 208 10.67 -10.74 -17.04
CA THR A 208 11.56 -11.62 -17.81
C THR A 208 12.86 -11.87 -17.05
N VAL A 209 13.73 -12.73 -17.58
CA VAL A 209 15.00 -13.10 -16.95
C VAL A 209 16.16 -12.42 -17.65
N ASN A 210 17.31 -12.30 -16.97
CA ASN A 210 18.51 -11.69 -17.53
C ASN A 210 19.33 -12.66 -18.41
N ASP A 211 18.64 -13.44 -19.24
CA ASP A 211 19.26 -14.32 -20.24
C ASP A 211 19.18 -13.65 -21.63
N PRO A 212 20.29 -13.46 -22.36
CA PRO A 212 20.28 -12.75 -23.63
C PRO A 212 19.35 -13.33 -24.70
N GLN A 213 19.19 -14.66 -24.76
CA GLN A 213 18.33 -15.29 -25.77
C GLN A 213 16.86 -15.12 -25.40
N LEU A 214 16.53 -15.31 -24.12
CA LEU A 214 15.17 -15.10 -23.63
C LEU A 214 14.77 -13.64 -23.69
N LEU A 215 15.67 -12.68 -23.44
CA LEU A 215 15.38 -11.25 -23.59
C LEU A 215 15.01 -10.86 -25.02
N LYS A 216 15.61 -11.50 -26.03
CA LYS A 216 15.25 -11.26 -27.43
C LYS A 216 13.83 -11.74 -27.75
N LYS A 217 13.39 -12.84 -27.13
CA LYS A 217 12.08 -13.45 -27.36
C LYS A 217 10.99 -12.85 -26.46
N TYR A 218 11.35 -12.50 -25.25
CA TYR A 218 10.48 -12.02 -24.17
C TYR A 218 11.12 -10.77 -23.55
N PRO A 219 11.08 -9.62 -24.25
CA PRO A 219 11.66 -8.39 -23.75
C PRO A 219 10.91 -7.90 -22.51
N PRO A 220 11.56 -7.12 -21.63
CA PRO A 220 10.94 -6.59 -20.42
C PRO A 220 9.80 -5.61 -20.68
N PHE A 221 9.64 -5.14 -21.93
CA PHE A 221 8.56 -4.27 -22.37
C PHE A 221 7.98 -4.79 -23.69
N GLN A 222 6.66 -4.98 -23.73
CA GLN A 222 5.91 -5.58 -24.84
C GLN A 222 4.66 -4.75 -25.12
N LEU A 223 4.72 -3.90 -26.16
CA LEU A 223 3.64 -2.94 -26.47
C LEU A 223 2.30 -3.60 -26.84
N ASP A 224 2.33 -4.81 -27.36
CA ASP A 224 1.15 -5.62 -27.64
C ASP A 224 0.43 -6.11 -26.37
N LEU A 225 1.14 -6.11 -25.24
CA LEU A 225 0.59 -6.41 -23.91
C LEU A 225 0.33 -5.14 -23.08
N ALA A 226 0.51 -3.95 -23.65
CA ALA A 226 0.29 -2.69 -22.95
C ALA A 226 -1.18 -2.53 -22.55
N PHE A 227 -1.42 -2.27 -21.26
CA PHE A 227 -2.76 -2.12 -20.70
C PHE A 227 -2.70 -1.30 -19.42
N ILE A 228 -3.48 -0.22 -19.34
CA ILE A 228 -3.63 0.56 -18.11
C ILE A 228 -4.81 0.00 -17.33
N ALA A 229 -4.56 -0.50 -16.12
CA ALA A 229 -5.64 -0.98 -15.27
C ALA A 229 -6.56 0.18 -14.85
N PRO A 230 -7.91 0.04 -14.98
CA PRO A 230 -8.86 1.09 -14.61
C PRO A 230 -8.70 1.61 -13.17
N GLY A 231 -8.30 0.74 -12.24
CA GLY A 231 -8.05 1.13 -10.86
C GLY A 231 -6.92 2.16 -10.70
N ILE A 232 -5.90 2.13 -11.57
CA ILE A 232 -4.82 3.15 -11.55
C ILE A 232 -5.35 4.49 -12.05
N LEU A 233 -6.14 4.49 -13.13
CA LEU A 233 -6.78 5.70 -13.63
C LEU A 233 -7.64 6.35 -12.55
N SER A 234 -8.42 5.54 -11.80
CA SER A 234 -9.19 6.05 -10.66
C SER A 234 -8.32 6.69 -9.56
N TYR A 235 -7.13 6.17 -9.27
CA TYR A 235 -6.22 6.82 -8.32
C TYR A 235 -5.67 8.15 -8.84
N VAL A 236 -5.35 8.21 -10.14
CA VAL A 236 -4.89 9.45 -10.79
C VAL A 236 -6.00 10.50 -10.77
N GLU A 237 -7.21 10.15 -11.22
CA GLU A 237 -8.41 11.00 -11.21
C GLU A 237 -8.70 11.56 -9.81
N THR A 238 -8.75 10.68 -8.80
CA THR A 238 -9.00 11.07 -7.40
C THR A 238 -7.97 12.10 -6.92
N ILE A 239 -6.68 11.89 -7.21
CA ILE A 239 -5.64 12.82 -6.79
C ILE A 239 -5.68 14.13 -7.60
N MET A 240 -6.02 14.08 -8.89
CA MET A 240 -6.23 15.28 -9.70
C MET A 240 -7.30 16.17 -9.09
N GLU A 241 -8.44 15.58 -8.69
CA GLU A 241 -9.53 16.28 -8.01
C GLU A 241 -9.10 16.87 -6.67
N GLU A 242 -8.46 16.07 -5.81
CA GLU A 242 -7.97 16.52 -4.49
C GLU A 242 -6.97 17.69 -4.59
N LEU A 243 -6.14 17.69 -5.63
CA LEU A 243 -5.16 18.75 -5.88
C LEU A 243 -5.72 19.90 -6.71
N ASN A 244 -6.96 19.79 -7.20
CA ASN A 244 -7.56 20.69 -8.18
C ASN A 244 -6.62 20.93 -9.38
N MET A 245 -6.00 19.84 -9.87
CA MET A 245 -4.97 19.90 -10.90
C MET A 245 -5.57 19.71 -12.29
N PRO A 246 -5.49 20.72 -13.18
CA PRO A 246 -6.00 20.59 -14.54
C PRO A 246 -5.14 19.62 -15.37
N LEU A 247 -5.74 19.01 -16.38
CA LEU A 247 -5.10 17.98 -17.22
C LEU A 247 -3.77 18.44 -17.84
N ASP A 248 -3.64 19.70 -18.23
CA ASP A 248 -2.39 20.26 -18.76
C ASP A 248 -1.25 20.24 -17.74
N LYS A 249 -1.53 20.44 -16.45
CA LYS A 249 -0.53 20.32 -15.39
C LYS A 249 -0.16 18.87 -15.11
N VAL A 250 -1.12 17.96 -15.18
CA VAL A 250 -0.85 16.52 -15.09
C VAL A 250 0.06 16.07 -16.23
N LYS A 251 -0.17 16.56 -17.45
CA LYS A 251 0.70 16.33 -18.61
C LYS A 251 2.13 16.80 -18.38
N GLU A 252 2.31 18.03 -17.88
CA GLU A 252 3.62 18.59 -17.57
C GLU A 252 4.37 17.70 -16.57
N GLU A 253 3.73 17.32 -15.47
CA GLU A 253 4.33 16.46 -14.44
C GLU A 253 4.60 15.04 -14.96
N PHE A 254 3.67 14.45 -15.72
CA PHE A 254 3.87 13.13 -16.35
C PHE A 254 5.11 13.11 -17.23
N ILE A 255 5.24 14.10 -18.14
CA ILE A 255 6.36 14.17 -19.08
C ILE A 255 7.66 14.41 -18.32
N LYS A 256 7.67 15.38 -17.40
CA LYS A 256 8.86 15.75 -16.62
C LYS A 256 9.36 14.58 -15.77
N HIS A 257 8.47 13.89 -15.07
CA HIS A 257 8.80 12.76 -14.19
C HIS A 257 9.32 11.56 -14.99
N ASN A 258 8.65 11.20 -16.09
CA ASN A 258 8.95 9.97 -16.83
C ASN A 258 10.03 10.13 -17.90
N ARG A 259 10.39 11.36 -18.29
CA ARG A 259 11.47 11.61 -19.26
C ARG A 259 12.78 10.95 -18.83
N GLN A 260 13.14 11.08 -17.55
CA GLN A 260 14.36 10.48 -17.03
C GLN A 260 14.33 8.95 -17.17
N ILE A 261 13.21 8.31 -16.85
CA ILE A 261 13.08 6.85 -16.99
C ILE A 261 13.41 6.41 -18.42
N TYR A 262 12.86 7.09 -19.43
CA TYR A 262 13.18 6.81 -20.83
C TYR A 262 14.62 7.16 -21.24
N GLU A 263 15.17 8.25 -20.70
CA GLU A 263 16.55 8.66 -20.99
C GLU A 263 17.56 7.62 -20.51
N TYR A 264 17.36 7.10 -19.30
CA TYR A 264 18.29 6.18 -18.67
C TYR A 264 17.96 4.70 -18.92
N ASN A 265 16.73 4.36 -19.31
CA ASN A 265 16.31 3.01 -19.67
C ASN A 265 15.86 2.91 -21.12
N LYS A 266 16.81 2.59 -22.01
CA LYS A 266 16.53 2.42 -23.44
C LYS A 266 15.75 1.16 -23.80
N LEU A 267 15.40 0.33 -22.81
CA LEU A 267 14.49 -0.79 -23.00
C LEU A 267 13.03 -0.34 -23.07
N VAL A 268 12.71 0.85 -22.55
CA VAL A 268 11.36 1.43 -22.60
C VAL A 268 11.05 1.85 -24.04
N PRO A 269 10.00 1.31 -24.70
CA PRO A 269 9.78 1.53 -26.13
C PRO A 269 9.33 2.95 -26.50
N LEU A 270 8.47 3.57 -25.68
CA LEU A 270 7.85 4.85 -25.95
C LEU A 270 8.40 5.94 -25.01
N PRO A 271 8.80 7.11 -25.55
CA PRO A 271 9.10 8.27 -24.72
C PRO A 271 7.83 8.80 -24.06
N ALA A 272 7.99 9.56 -22.97
CA ALA A 272 6.89 10.09 -22.17
C ALA A 272 5.89 10.91 -23.02
N GLU A 273 6.36 11.72 -23.96
CA GLU A 273 5.49 12.52 -24.83
C GLU A 273 4.56 11.68 -25.71
N ARG A 274 5.00 10.47 -26.11
CA ARG A 274 4.15 9.54 -26.88
C ARG A 274 3.21 8.77 -25.98
N ALA A 275 3.71 8.25 -24.85
CA ALA A 275 2.89 7.54 -23.88
C ALA A 275 1.77 8.43 -23.30
N TRP A 276 2.04 9.72 -23.12
CA TRP A 276 1.02 10.68 -22.67
C TRP A 276 -0.21 10.69 -23.57
N LYS A 277 -0.08 10.55 -24.89
CA LYS A 277 -1.23 10.55 -25.81
C LYS A 277 -2.21 9.42 -25.50
N THR A 278 -1.69 8.25 -25.13
CA THR A 278 -2.50 7.11 -24.69
C THR A 278 -3.20 7.42 -23.38
N LEU A 279 -2.46 7.89 -22.36
CA LEU A 279 -3.05 8.24 -21.06
C LEU A 279 -4.11 9.36 -21.19
N GLU A 280 -3.86 10.35 -22.03
CA GLU A 280 -4.79 11.45 -22.28
C GLU A 280 -6.10 10.98 -22.91
N SER A 281 -6.05 10.03 -23.86
CA SER A 281 -7.25 9.43 -24.45
C SER A 281 -8.07 8.70 -23.39
N GLU A 282 -7.43 7.85 -22.60
CA GLU A 282 -8.06 7.05 -21.54
C GLU A 282 -8.75 7.93 -20.49
N LEU A 283 -8.08 9.00 -20.03
CA LEU A 283 -8.66 9.94 -19.07
C LEU A 283 -9.89 10.67 -19.66
N LYS A 284 -9.80 11.11 -20.92
CA LYS A 284 -10.91 11.81 -21.60
C LYS A 284 -12.09 10.89 -21.89
N GLU A 285 -11.84 9.65 -22.29
CA GLU A 285 -12.87 8.66 -22.55
C GLU A 285 -13.66 8.36 -21.28
N ARG A 286 -12.97 8.20 -20.15
CA ARG A 286 -13.60 7.98 -18.84
C ARG A 286 -14.40 9.19 -18.36
N GLU A 287 -13.87 10.40 -18.51
CA GLU A 287 -14.63 11.63 -18.20
C GLU A 287 -15.92 11.71 -19.03
N ALA A 288 -15.87 11.32 -20.31
CA ALA A 288 -17.04 11.27 -21.17
C ALA A 288 -18.05 10.17 -20.80
N GLU A 289 -17.60 9.07 -20.20
CA GLU A 289 -18.49 8.01 -19.67
C GLU A 289 -19.22 8.44 -18.41
N PHE A 290 -18.55 9.14 -17.48
CA PHE A 290 -19.17 9.62 -16.24
C PHE A 290 -20.17 10.76 -16.44
N ASN A 291 -20.04 11.51 -17.53
CA ASN A 291 -20.93 12.62 -17.88
C ASN A 291 -22.17 12.21 -18.70
N LYS A 292 -22.35 10.90 -18.98
CA LYS A 292 -23.55 10.34 -19.64
C LYS A 292 -24.55 9.82 -18.62
#